data_AF-A0A388PLF6-F1
#
_entry.id   AF-A0A388PLF6-F1
#
_cell.length_a   1.000
_cell.length_b   1.000
_cell.length_c   1.000
_cell.angle_alpha   90.00
_cell.angle_beta   90.00
_cell.angle_gamma   90.00
#
_symmetry.space_group_name_H-M   'P 1'
#
loop_
_entity.id
_entity.type
_entity.pdbx_description
1 polymer ?
#
loop_
_entity_poly.entity_id
_entity_poly.type
_entity_poly.pdbx_seq_one_letter_code
_entity_poly.pdbx_strand_id
1 'polypeptide(L)'
;MFLLSDDLFADHQAGDHAQALAAKQGALDLLVAIGQLPAGRIRDQQVGAFDFGFFDHLTVGDAAVTLEAKDILLLSLPERLAFLKGVSRVLRQLIRAGRTPCWCHKPSTLKLSLAALATLVVSGKAGRKLAFKAVNRVEWFCFRDLALGQGLAYEDWIRLLAEQRLGDGELDSADFAELERLAGARILEFIGETGQAF
;
A
#
# COMPACT_ATOMS: atom_id res chain seq x y z
N MET A 1 -0.07 -35.80 33.37
CA MET A 1 0.85 -34.65 33.56
C MET A 1 1.42 -34.31 32.18
N PHE A 2 0.73 -33.45 31.42
CA PHE A 2 1.07 -33.00 30.06
C PHE A 2 0.42 -31.61 29.82
N LEU A 3 0.74 -30.63 30.67
CA LEU A 3 0.18 -29.26 30.56
C LEU A 3 1.26 -28.16 30.51
N LEU A 4 2.54 -28.49 30.73
CA LEU A 4 3.61 -27.49 30.75
C LEU A 4 4.21 -27.22 29.36
N SER A 5 4.08 -28.16 28.41
CA SER A 5 4.58 -27.98 27.05
C SER A 5 3.73 -26.98 26.27
N ASP A 6 2.41 -27.12 26.35
CA ASP A 6 1.49 -26.38 25.49
C ASP A 6 1.45 -24.90 25.85
N ASP A 7 1.61 -24.55 27.12
CA ASP A 7 1.70 -23.16 27.60
C ASP A 7 3.01 -22.49 27.15
N LEU A 8 4.14 -23.22 27.17
CA LEU A 8 5.44 -22.72 26.65
C LEU A 8 5.42 -22.55 25.12
N PHE A 9 4.75 -23.45 24.40
CA PHE A 9 4.57 -23.32 22.95
C PHE A 9 3.64 -22.15 22.61
N ALA A 10 2.58 -21.92 23.39
CA ALA A 10 1.68 -20.79 23.21
C ALA A 10 2.37 -19.45 23.50
N ASP A 11 3.19 -19.37 24.56
CA ASP A 11 3.95 -18.16 24.91
C ASP A 11 5.04 -17.85 23.87
N HIS A 12 5.72 -18.86 23.33
CA HIS A 12 6.66 -18.67 22.22
C HIS A 12 5.96 -18.22 20.94
N GLN A 13 4.83 -18.82 20.57
CA GLN A 13 4.06 -18.41 19.39
C GLN A 13 3.48 -16.99 19.55
N ALA A 14 3.02 -16.61 20.74
CA ALA A 14 2.57 -15.26 21.03
C ALA A 14 3.72 -14.24 20.97
N GLY A 15 4.90 -14.62 21.49
CA GLY A 15 6.13 -13.83 21.39
C GLY A 15 6.59 -13.61 19.95
N ASP A 16 6.63 -14.67 19.15
CA ASP A 16 7.00 -14.62 17.73
C ASP A 16 6.01 -13.78 16.92
N HIS A 17 4.71 -13.90 17.22
CA HIS A 17 3.66 -13.11 16.57
C HIS A 17 3.79 -11.61 16.89
N ALA A 18 4.05 -11.26 18.15
CA ALA A 18 4.25 -9.88 18.58
C ALA A 18 5.50 -9.26 17.93
N GLN A 19 6.59 -10.02 17.83
CA GLN A 19 7.82 -9.57 17.16
C GLN A 19 7.62 -9.39 15.65
N ALA A 20 6.93 -10.31 14.99
CA ALA A 20 6.59 -10.19 13.58
C ALA A 20 5.71 -8.96 13.31
N LEU A 21 4.72 -8.70 14.17
CA LEU A 21 3.87 -7.52 14.09
C LEU A 21 4.66 -6.22 14.27
N ALA A 22 5.54 -6.17 15.27
CA ALA A 22 6.40 -5.00 15.52
C ALA A 22 7.34 -4.72 14.34
N ALA A 23 7.86 -5.77 13.70
CA ALA A 23 8.70 -5.62 12.51
C ALA A 23 7.92 -5.12 11.30
N LYS A 24 6.71 -5.63 11.08
CA LYS A 24 5.81 -5.11 10.03
C LYS A 24 5.51 -3.63 10.25
N GLN A 25 5.14 -3.26 11.48
CA GLN A 25 4.90 -1.87 11.85
C GLN A 25 6.14 -1.01 11.58
N GLY A 26 7.31 -1.42 12.08
CA GLY A 26 8.57 -0.68 11.89
C GLY A 26 8.96 -0.50 10.42
N ALA A 27 8.72 -1.51 9.58
CA ALA A 27 8.95 -1.42 8.14
C ALA A 27 8.01 -0.38 7.48
N LEU A 28 6.74 -0.36 7.86
CA LEU A 28 5.76 0.60 7.37
C LEU A 28 6.06 2.03 7.86
N ASP A 29 6.36 2.18 9.15
CA ASP A 29 6.67 3.46 9.82
C ASP A 29 7.83 4.19 9.16
N LEU A 30 8.80 3.45 8.67
CA LEU A 30 9.96 4.04 8.04
C LEU A 30 9.61 4.68 6.67
N LEU A 31 8.68 4.12 5.89
CA LEU A 31 8.15 4.82 4.70
C LEU A 31 7.22 5.98 5.08
N VAL A 32 6.46 5.85 6.17
CA VAL A 32 5.66 6.95 6.72
C VAL A 32 6.56 8.13 7.06
N ALA A 33 7.66 7.90 7.79
CA ALA A 33 8.64 8.91 8.17
C ALA A 33 9.24 9.60 6.94
N ILE A 34 9.68 8.84 5.93
CA ILE A 34 10.17 9.39 4.66
C ILE A 34 9.09 10.24 3.98
N GLY A 35 7.82 9.84 4.03
CA GLY A 35 6.70 10.57 3.48
C GLY A 35 6.42 11.91 4.17
N GLN A 36 6.67 11.97 5.48
CA GLN A 36 6.48 13.16 6.32
C GLN A 36 7.64 14.14 6.24
N LEU A 37 8.86 13.69 5.91
CA LEU A 37 10.02 14.57 5.85
C LEU A 37 9.84 15.75 4.87
N PRO A 38 10.32 16.96 5.22
CA PRO A 38 10.38 18.06 4.27
C PRO A 38 11.41 17.79 3.17
N ALA A 39 11.38 18.59 2.11
CA ALA A 39 12.40 18.50 1.07
C ALA A 39 13.77 18.97 1.60
N GLY A 40 14.81 18.17 1.35
CA GLY A 40 16.17 18.53 1.75
C GLY A 40 17.12 17.33 1.83
N ARG A 41 18.36 17.60 2.22
CA ARG A 41 19.47 16.63 2.23
C ARG A 41 19.19 15.39 3.08
N ILE A 42 18.55 15.54 4.25
CA ILE A 42 18.22 14.43 5.16
C ILE A 42 17.26 13.45 4.49
N ARG A 43 16.21 13.97 3.85
CA ARG A 43 15.28 13.15 3.08
C ARG A 43 16.01 12.41 1.97
N ASP A 44 16.83 13.12 1.19
CA ASP A 44 17.50 12.52 0.04
C ASP A 44 18.50 11.43 0.45
N GLN A 45 19.17 11.60 1.60
CA GLN A 45 20.01 10.56 2.21
C GLN A 45 19.20 9.34 2.65
N GLN A 46 18.10 9.54 3.38
CA GLN A 46 17.25 8.42 3.80
C GLN A 46 16.69 7.69 2.59
N VAL A 47 16.14 8.40 1.61
CA VAL A 47 15.59 7.83 0.37
C VAL A 47 16.66 7.07 -0.42
N GLY A 48 17.90 7.57 -0.45
CA GLY A 48 19.02 6.92 -1.14
C GLY A 48 19.47 5.58 -0.51
N ALA A 49 19.09 5.30 0.73
CA ALA A 49 19.37 4.03 1.39
C ALA A 49 18.41 2.90 0.95
N PHE A 50 17.32 3.25 0.25
CA PHE A 50 16.32 2.29 -0.21
C PHE A 50 16.68 1.70 -1.56
N ASP A 51 16.51 0.39 -1.66
CA ASP A 51 16.41 -0.28 -2.93
C ASP A 51 14.93 -0.54 -3.29
N PHE A 52 14.74 -1.23 -4.41
CA PHE A 52 13.42 -1.53 -4.94
C PHE A 52 12.77 -2.76 -4.26
N GLY A 53 13.52 -3.51 -3.44
CA GLY A 53 13.11 -4.75 -2.77
C GLY A 53 12.93 -4.61 -1.26
N PHE A 54 12.83 -3.38 -0.75
CA PHE A 54 12.81 -3.07 0.69
C PHE A 54 11.83 -3.91 1.52
N PHE A 55 10.66 -4.28 0.97
CA PHE A 55 9.65 -5.07 1.67
C PHE A 55 9.69 -6.58 1.39
N ASP A 56 10.50 -7.05 0.44
CA ASP A 56 10.53 -8.48 0.10
C ASP A 56 11.43 -9.30 1.02
N HIS A 57 12.27 -8.63 1.80
CA HIS A 57 13.32 -9.25 2.61
C HIS A 57 13.26 -8.84 4.08
N LEU A 58 12.05 -8.61 4.61
CA LEU A 58 11.88 -8.31 6.04
C LEU A 58 12.17 -9.57 6.87
N THR A 59 13.07 -9.47 7.83
CA THR A 59 13.47 -10.59 8.71
C THR A 59 13.38 -10.18 10.17
N VAL A 60 12.95 -11.11 11.03
CA VAL A 60 12.88 -10.96 12.48
C VAL A 60 13.61 -12.14 13.11
N GLY A 61 14.75 -11.88 13.74
CA GLY A 61 15.69 -12.96 14.07
C GLY A 61 16.08 -13.72 12.81
N ASP A 62 15.87 -15.04 12.82
CA ASP A 62 16.12 -15.93 11.68
C ASP A 62 14.88 -16.18 10.81
N ALA A 63 13.72 -15.61 11.16
CA ALA A 63 12.47 -15.82 10.44
C ALA A 63 12.22 -14.73 9.38
N ALA A 64 11.87 -15.16 8.17
CA ALA A 64 11.37 -14.26 7.14
C ALA A 64 9.92 -13.83 7.46
N VAL A 65 9.68 -12.53 7.45
CA VAL A 65 8.36 -11.94 7.68
C VAL A 65 7.83 -11.39 6.37
N THR A 66 6.70 -11.92 5.92
CA THR A 66 6.03 -11.43 4.70
C THR A 66 5.01 -10.36 5.03
N LEU A 67 5.08 -9.25 4.30
CA LEU A 67 4.06 -8.22 4.30
C LEU A 67 2.93 -8.58 3.33
N GLU A 68 1.71 -8.52 3.84
CA GLU A 68 0.45 -8.74 3.13
C GLU A 68 -0.31 -7.42 2.96
N ALA A 69 -1.28 -7.39 2.05
CA ALA A 69 -2.09 -6.20 1.80
C ALA A 69 -2.75 -5.67 3.09
N LYS A 70 -3.22 -6.57 3.97
CA LYS A 70 -3.94 -6.22 5.21
C LYS A 70 -3.05 -5.51 6.23
N ASP A 71 -1.74 -5.66 6.14
CA ASP A 71 -0.79 -5.02 7.07
C ASP A 71 -0.83 -3.50 6.93
N ILE A 72 -1.35 -2.95 5.82
CA ILE A 72 -1.58 -1.51 5.68
C ILE A 72 -2.60 -0.96 6.70
N LEU A 73 -3.46 -1.83 7.23
CA LEU A 73 -4.46 -1.45 8.22
C LEU A 73 -3.84 -1.12 9.59
N LEU A 74 -2.59 -1.52 9.81
CA LEU A 74 -1.80 -1.11 10.97
C LEU A 74 -1.52 0.40 10.98
N LEU A 75 -1.57 1.04 9.80
CA LEU A 75 -1.44 2.48 9.66
C LEU A 75 -2.79 3.17 9.78
N SER A 76 -2.83 4.33 10.46
CA SER A 76 -3.94 5.27 10.40
C SER A 76 -4.09 5.89 9.01
N LEU A 77 -5.25 6.50 8.70
CA LEU A 77 -5.48 7.16 7.41
C LEU A 77 -4.40 8.22 7.05
N PRO A 78 -3.99 9.12 7.96
CA PRO A 78 -2.88 10.06 7.68
C PRO A 78 -1.55 9.36 7.39
N GLU A 79 -1.27 8.26 8.10
CA GLU A 79 -0.06 7.46 7.90
C GLU A 79 -0.08 6.74 6.56
N ARG A 80 -1.23 6.20 6.11
CA ARG A 80 -1.36 5.60 4.77
C ARG A 80 -1.06 6.61 3.66
N LEU A 81 -1.48 7.85 3.82
CA LEU A 81 -1.12 8.92 2.89
C LEU A 81 0.38 9.23 2.94
N ALA A 82 0.97 9.30 4.13
CA ALA A 82 2.41 9.51 4.28
C ALA A 82 3.21 8.35 3.68
N PHE A 83 2.80 7.11 3.91
CA PHE A 83 3.35 5.90 3.33
C PHE A 83 3.41 5.98 1.80
N LEU A 84 2.29 6.30 1.13
CA LEU A 84 2.26 6.47 -0.34
C LEU A 84 3.20 7.58 -0.82
N LYS A 85 3.31 8.69 -0.07
CA LYS A 85 4.31 9.74 -0.37
C LYS A 85 5.74 9.22 -0.22
N GLY A 86 6.01 8.38 0.78
CA GLY A 86 7.29 7.72 1.00
C GLY A 86 7.67 6.83 -0.17
N VAL A 87 6.77 5.91 -0.55
CA VAL A 87 6.91 5.05 -1.74
C VAL A 87 7.22 5.88 -2.99
N SER A 88 6.43 6.92 -3.27
CA SER A 88 6.64 7.82 -4.43
C SER A 88 8.03 8.49 -4.45
N ARG A 89 8.59 8.81 -3.28
CA ARG A 89 9.91 9.46 -3.19
C ARG A 89 11.03 8.46 -3.49
N VAL A 90 10.96 7.26 -2.89
CA VAL A 90 11.89 6.16 -3.16
C VAL A 90 11.94 5.83 -4.64
N LEU A 91 10.77 5.63 -5.26
CA LEU A 91 10.70 5.31 -6.68
C LEU A 91 11.32 6.37 -7.57
N ARG A 92 11.03 7.66 -7.32
CA ARG A 92 11.64 8.76 -8.08
C ARG A 92 13.15 8.82 -7.90
N GLN A 93 13.66 8.50 -6.72
CA GLN A 93 15.10 8.46 -6.50
C GLN A 93 15.75 7.30 -7.28
N LEU A 94 15.13 6.13 -7.28
CA LEU A 94 15.61 4.98 -8.06
C LEU A 94 15.66 5.29 -9.56
N ILE A 95 14.62 5.93 -10.09
CA ILE A 95 14.55 6.39 -11.49
C ILE A 95 15.66 7.39 -11.80
N ARG A 96 15.87 8.39 -10.93
CA ARG A 96 16.98 9.35 -11.06
C ARG A 96 18.35 8.70 -11.02
N ALA A 97 18.50 7.60 -10.29
CA ALA A 97 19.72 6.80 -10.26
C ALA A 97 19.88 5.88 -11.48
N GLY A 98 19.04 6.02 -12.52
CA GLY A 98 19.11 5.23 -13.74
C GLY A 98 18.58 3.80 -13.60
N ARG A 99 17.95 3.46 -12.46
CA ARG A 99 17.31 2.15 -12.28
C ARG A 99 15.93 2.21 -12.91
N THR A 100 15.56 1.17 -13.66
CA THR A 100 14.19 1.01 -14.20
C THR A 100 13.39 0.14 -13.23
N PRO A 101 12.59 0.71 -12.31
CA PRO A 101 11.83 -0.09 -11.35
C PRO A 101 10.77 -0.96 -12.06
N CYS A 102 10.99 -2.28 -12.16
CA CYS A 102 10.00 -3.26 -12.64
C CYS A 102 9.35 -3.99 -11.45
N TRP A 103 8.13 -3.61 -11.08
CA TRP A 103 7.35 -4.23 -9.99
C TRP A 103 6.97 -5.69 -10.26
N CYS A 104 7.21 -6.15 -11.49
CA CYS A 104 7.07 -7.49 -12.04
C CYS A 104 7.63 -8.59 -11.09
N HIS A 105 8.63 -8.24 -10.28
CA HIS A 105 9.28 -9.14 -9.33
C HIS A 105 9.19 -8.68 -7.87
N LYS A 106 8.35 -7.67 -7.57
CA LYS A 106 8.26 -6.98 -6.26
C LYS A 106 6.82 -6.91 -5.74
N PRO A 107 6.21 -8.07 -5.44
CA PRO A 107 4.79 -8.18 -5.16
C PRO A 107 4.38 -7.48 -3.86
N SER A 108 5.21 -7.43 -2.83
CA SER A 108 4.80 -6.87 -1.53
C SER A 108 4.67 -5.35 -1.57
N THR A 109 5.63 -4.63 -2.14
CA THR A 109 5.53 -3.17 -2.32
C THR A 109 4.30 -2.81 -3.15
N LEU A 110 4.03 -3.59 -4.22
CA LEU A 110 2.88 -3.41 -5.12
C LEU A 110 1.57 -3.54 -4.33
N LYS A 111 1.43 -4.69 -3.65
CA LYS A 111 0.26 -5.04 -2.85
C LYS A 111 -0.04 -3.98 -1.80
N LEU A 112 0.95 -3.58 -1.01
CA LEU A 112 0.79 -2.58 0.04
C LEU A 112 0.39 -1.20 -0.51
N SER A 113 0.97 -0.79 -1.64
CA SER A 113 0.66 0.50 -2.26
C SER A 113 -0.78 0.56 -2.78
N LEU A 114 -1.25 -0.52 -3.41
CA LEU A 114 -2.63 -0.61 -3.90
C LEU A 114 -3.63 -0.77 -2.75
N ALA A 115 -3.29 -1.52 -1.70
CA ALA A 115 -4.11 -1.61 -0.49
C ALA A 115 -4.23 -0.24 0.22
N ALA A 116 -3.12 0.50 0.36
CA ALA A 116 -3.13 1.85 0.92
C ALA A 116 -4.05 2.78 0.11
N LEU A 117 -3.94 2.71 -1.21
CA LEU A 117 -4.76 3.52 -2.11
C LEU A 117 -6.25 3.18 -1.99
N ALA A 118 -6.61 1.89 -2.03
CA ALA A 118 -7.99 1.44 -1.89
C ALA A 118 -8.63 1.99 -0.62
N THR A 119 -7.93 1.89 0.53
CA THR A 119 -8.48 2.40 1.80
C THR A 119 -8.61 3.92 1.83
N LEU A 120 -7.73 4.65 1.13
CA LEU A 120 -7.84 6.11 1.02
C LEU A 120 -8.98 6.54 0.11
N VAL A 121 -9.27 5.79 -0.96
CA VAL A 121 -10.41 6.04 -1.85
C VAL A 121 -11.73 5.98 -1.07
N VAL A 122 -11.90 4.95 -0.23
CA VAL A 122 -13.12 4.76 0.57
C VAL A 122 -13.22 5.74 1.75
N SER A 123 -12.13 6.46 2.10
CA SER A 123 -12.06 7.34 3.28
C SER A 123 -12.72 8.73 3.15
N GLY A 124 -13.37 9.02 2.02
CA GLY A 124 -14.12 10.26 1.85
C GLY A 124 -13.29 11.53 1.56
N LYS A 125 -13.99 12.66 1.36
CA LYS A 125 -13.54 13.85 0.58
C LYS A 125 -12.14 14.42 0.87
N ALA A 126 -11.69 14.39 2.12
CA ALA A 126 -10.39 14.95 2.52
C ALA A 126 -9.19 14.07 2.11
N GLY A 127 -9.36 12.74 2.10
CA GLY A 127 -8.31 11.79 1.68
C GLY A 127 -8.13 11.72 0.17
N ARG A 128 -9.24 11.85 -0.57
CA ARG A 128 -9.36 11.67 -2.04
C ARG A 128 -8.33 12.45 -2.88
N LYS A 129 -8.30 13.78 -2.74
CA LYS A 129 -7.42 14.65 -3.55
C LYS A 129 -5.94 14.39 -3.27
N LEU A 130 -5.61 14.06 -2.02
CA LEU A 130 -4.23 13.81 -1.61
C LEU A 130 -3.76 12.43 -2.05
N ALA A 131 -4.62 11.42 -1.95
CA ALA A 131 -4.39 10.07 -2.47
C ALA A 131 -4.19 10.10 -3.98
N PHE A 132 -5.10 10.75 -4.72
CA PHE A 132 -5.01 10.87 -6.18
C PHE A 132 -3.76 11.63 -6.64
N LYS A 133 -3.37 12.70 -5.93
CA LYS A 133 -2.13 13.43 -6.22
C LYS A 133 -0.88 12.60 -5.91
N ALA A 134 -0.92 11.73 -4.89
CA ALA A 134 0.17 10.82 -4.58
C ALA A 134 0.29 9.76 -5.68
N VAL A 135 -0.83 9.19 -6.12
CA VAL A 135 -0.91 8.22 -7.22
C VAL A 135 -0.36 8.81 -8.51
N ASN A 136 -0.86 9.95 -8.99
CA ASN A 136 -0.38 10.51 -10.26
C ASN A 136 1.08 11.01 -10.24
N ARG A 137 1.76 10.96 -9.10
CA ARG A 137 3.19 11.30 -8.96
C ARG A 137 4.10 10.08 -8.85
N VAL A 138 3.53 8.89 -8.74
CA VAL A 138 4.28 7.64 -8.82
C VAL A 138 4.44 7.30 -10.29
N GLU A 139 5.67 7.07 -10.75
CA GLU A 139 5.88 6.53 -12.09
C GLU A 139 5.58 5.03 -12.07
N TRP A 140 4.33 4.73 -12.39
CA TRP A 140 3.76 3.39 -12.32
C TRP A 140 4.12 2.54 -13.55
N PHE A 141 5.40 2.43 -13.90
CA PHE A 141 5.84 1.71 -15.12
C PHE A 141 5.26 0.29 -15.27
N CYS A 142 4.89 -0.38 -14.17
CA CYS A 142 4.28 -1.70 -14.18
C CYS A 142 2.76 -1.74 -13.94
N PHE A 143 2.11 -0.58 -13.82
CA PHE A 143 0.64 -0.48 -13.65
C PHE A 143 0.00 0.10 -14.91
N ARG A 144 0.80 0.37 -15.95
CA ARG A 144 0.29 0.76 -17.27
C ARG A 144 -0.74 -0.26 -17.78
N ASP A 145 -0.50 -1.53 -17.47
CA ASP A 145 -1.37 -2.65 -17.83
C ASP A 145 -2.58 -2.81 -16.89
N LEU A 146 -2.56 -2.21 -15.69
CA LEU A 146 -3.70 -2.23 -14.76
C LEU A 146 -4.80 -1.25 -15.17
N ALA A 147 -4.58 -0.43 -16.21
CA ALA A 147 -5.58 0.47 -16.79
C ALA A 147 -6.37 1.28 -15.74
N LEU A 148 -5.68 1.71 -14.68
CA LEU A 148 -6.25 2.47 -13.56
C LEU A 148 -6.53 3.93 -13.96
N GLY A 149 -6.99 4.24 -15.18
CA GLY A 149 -7.40 5.59 -15.58
C GLY A 149 -6.39 6.72 -15.30
N GLN A 150 -5.10 6.46 -15.46
CA GLN A 150 -4.03 7.44 -15.22
C GLN A 150 -4.27 8.70 -16.08
N GLY A 151 -4.17 9.88 -15.46
CA GLY A 151 -4.37 11.16 -16.16
C GLY A 151 -5.81 11.65 -16.24
N LEU A 152 -6.80 10.89 -15.75
CA LEU A 152 -8.18 11.36 -15.61
C LEU A 152 -8.35 12.38 -14.47
N ALA A 153 -9.48 13.08 -14.42
CA ALA A 153 -9.87 13.78 -13.20
C ALA A 153 -10.29 12.75 -12.12
N TYR A 154 -10.28 13.15 -10.85
CA TYR A 154 -10.59 12.23 -9.76
C TYR A 154 -11.97 11.56 -9.89
N GLU A 155 -12.99 12.33 -10.28
CA GLU A 155 -14.36 11.82 -10.41
C GLU A 155 -14.48 10.84 -11.59
N ASP A 156 -13.88 11.17 -12.73
CA ASP A 156 -13.82 10.29 -13.89
C ASP A 156 -13.03 9.01 -13.60
N TRP A 157 -11.96 9.12 -12.79
CA TRP A 157 -11.17 8.00 -12.34
C TRP A 157 -11.96 7.05 -11.43
N ILE A 158 -12.71 7.58 -10.48
CA ILE A 158 -13.59 6.79 -9.60
C ILE A 158 -14.70 6.11 -10.40
N ARG A 159 -15.33 6.82 -11.34
CA ARG A 159 -16.35 6.25 -12.23
C ARG A 159 -15.79 5.11 -13.06
N LEU A 160 -14.66 5.30 -13.74
CA LEU A 160 -14.01 4.25 -14.53
C LEU A 160 -13.74 2.99 -13.69
N LEU A 161 -13.19 3.14 -12.47
CA LEU A 161 -12.91 2.00 -11.61
C LEU A 161 -14.18 1.30 -11.13
N ALA A 162 -15.24 2.06 -10.83
CA ALA A 162 -16.54 1.50 -10.48
C ALA A 162 -17.19 0.75 -11.66
N GLU A 163 -17.12 1.31 -12.88
CA GLU A 163 -17.57 0.67 -14.13
C GLU A 163 -16.83 -0.66 -14.36
N GLN A 164 -15.50 -0.63 -14.27
CA GLN A 164 -14.68 -1.84 -14.42
C GLN A 164 -15.03 -2.94 -13.41
N ARG A 165 -15.52 -2.57 -12.23
CA ARG A 165 -15.94 -3.52 -11.20
C ARG A 165 -17.31 -4.12 -11.47
N LEU A 166 -18.25 -3.31 -11.96
CA LEU A 166 -19.63 -3.70 -12.24
C LEU A 166 -19.77 -4.44 -13.58
N GLY A 167 -18.87 -4.22 -14.53
CA GLY A 167 -18.97 -4.81 -15.87
C GLY A 167 -20.15 -4.24 -16.64
N ASP A 168 -20.99 -5.10 -17.22
CA ASP A 168 -22.20 -4.72 -17.97
C ASP A 168 -23.37 -4.22 -17.07
N GLY A 169 -23.14 -4.10 -15.76
CA GLY A 169 -24.12 -3.57 -14.81
C GLY A 169 -24.28 -2.05 -14.92
N GLU A 170 -25.52 -1.56 -14.89
CA GLU A 170 -25.83 -0.14 -14.97
C GLU A 170 -25.36 0.60 -13.70
N LEU A 171 -24.58 1.67 -13.87
CA LEU A 171 -24.18 2.56 -12.78
C LEU A 171 -25.34 3.50 -12.40
N ASP A 172 -26.30 2.99 -11.65
CA ASP A 172 -27.44 3.79 -11.16
C ASP A 172 -27.14 4.57 -9.86
N SER A 173 -25.85 4.74 -9.54
CA SER A 173 -25.45 5.36 -8.29
C SER A 173 -25.33 6.88 -8.44
N ALA A 174 -26.37 7.60 -8.02
CA ALA A 174 -26.27 9.02 -7.68
C ALA A 174 -25.41 9.28 -6.42
N ASP A 175 -25.06 8.22 -5.68
CA ASP A 175 -24.24 8.30 -4.48
C ASP A 175 -22.75 8.09 -4.78
N PHE A 176 -22.02 9.19 -4.79
CA PHE A 176 -20.58 9.16 -5.00
C PHE A 176 -19.82 8.33 -3.96
N ALA A 177 -20.34 8.15 -2.73
CA ALA A 177 -19.71 7.28 -1.74
C ALA A 177 -19.72 5.80 -2.16
N GLU A 178 -20.80 5.35 -2.82
CA GLU A 178 -20.89 3.99 -3.34
C GLU A 178 -19.94 3.78 -4.52
N LEU A 179 -19.78 4.78 -5.39
CA LEU A 179 -18.78 4.73 -6.47
C LEU A 179 -17.36 4.54 -5.92
N GLU A 180 -17.04 5.18 -4.80
CA GLU A 180 -15.73 5.02 -4.16
C GLU A 180 -15.54 3.67 -3.52
N ARG A 181 -16.60 3.12 -2.92
CA ARG A 181 -16.56 1.76 -2.39
C ARG A 181 -16.27 0.76 -3.50
N LEU A 182 -16.96 0.89 -4.64
CA LEU A 182 -16.75 0.06 -5.83
C LEU A 182 -15.34 0.24 -6.42
N ALA A 183 -14.87 1.48 -6.52
CA ALA A 183 -13.53 1.79 -7.01
C ALA A 183 -12.43 1.23 -6.08
N GLY A 184 -12.59 1.37 -4.77
CA GLY A 184 -11.69 0.80 -3.77
C GLY A 184 -11.64 -0.73 -3.86
N ALA A 185 -12.80 -1.38 -3.98
CA ALA A 185 -12.89 -2.81 -4.20
C ALA A 185 -12.18 -3.23 -5.49
N ARG A 186 -12.35 -2.48 -6.59
CA ARG A 186 -11.66 -2.75 -7.86
C ARG A 186 -10.14 -2.73 -7.72
N ILE A 187 -9.61 -1.76 -6.96
CA ILE A 187 -8.18 -1.64 -6.71
C ILE A 187 -7.65 -2.87 -5.94
N LEU A 188 -8.43 -3.39 -5.00
CA LEU A 188 -8.06 -4.60 -4.23
C LEU A 188 -8.09 -5.86 -5.10
N GLU A 189 -9.02 -5.98 -6.05
CA GLU A 189 -9.06 -7.13 -6.96
C GLU A 189 -7.79 -7.27 -7.80
N PHE A 190 -7.16 -6.15 -8.19
CA PHE A 190 -5.91 -6.16 -8.95
C PHE A 190 -4.74 -6.80 -8.19
N ILE A 191 -4.84 -6.92 -6.86
CA ILE A 191 -3.84 -7.58 -6.02
C ILE A 191 -4.29 -8.93 -5.48
N GLY A 192 -5.41 -9.45 -5.99
CA GLY A 192 -6.00 -10.72 -5.59
C GLY A 192 -6.79 -10.66 -4.27
N GLU A 193 -7.12 -9.46 -3.80
CA GLU A 193 -7.88 -9.26 -2.55
C GLU A 193 -9.36 -9.03 -2.87
N THR A 194 -10.26 -9.74 -2.18
CA THR A 194 -11.72 -9.71 -2.46
C THR A 194 -12.46 -8.60 -1.69
N GLY A 195 -11.74 -7.71 -1.02
CA GLY A 195 -12.31 -6.55 -0.33
C GLY A 195 -13.09 -6.85 0.95
N GLN A 196 -13.34 -8.11 1.33
CA GLN A 196 -14.05 -8.45 2.57
C GLN A 196 -13.29 -8.07 3.84
N ALA A 197 -11.97 -7.89 3.75
CA ALA A 197 -11.08 -7.53 4.86
C ALA A 197 -10.76 -6.02 4.95
N PHE A 198 -11.28 -5.17 4.05
CA PHE A 198 -10.87 -3.78 3.88
C PHE A 198 -12.02 -2.77 3.83
#